data_AF-A0A5F0LPK4-F1
#
_entry.id   AF-A0A5F0LPK4-F1
#
_cell.length_a   1.000
_cell.length_b   1.000
_cell.length_c   1.000
_cell.angle_alpha   90.00
_cell.angle_beta   90.00
_cell.angle_gamma   90.00
#
_symmetry.space_group_name_H-M   'P 1'
#
loop_
_entity.id
_entity.type
_entity.pdbx_description
1 polymer ?
#
loop_
_entity_poly.entity_id
_entity_poly.type
_entity_poly.pdbx_seq_one_letter_code
_entity_poly.pdbx_strand_id
1 'polypeptide(L)'
;MKKDNPPPSEPGVASRRGFLFKTIAIVPAASALTTAALLPSAAQTADVAVAGADYQPRYFNADEWTFLKAAVDRLIPADPEGPGALELNVAAFIDGQMESGFGHASNWYMQGPFKGDAPALFGYQASMPPRELYRAGIAALNEHCRKNFSGKTFAQLAPAEQEQLFKDMDGGTLKFEQVSAQWFFTFLLQNTKEGYLSDPIHGGNKGMASWKMIGFPGARADFLDFVGPADKVYPYGPVSIGKRS
;
A
#
# COMPACT_ATOMS: atom_id res chain seq x y z
N MET A 1 -64.41 -26.55 40.08
CA MET A 1 -63.37 -25.55 39.76
C MET A 1 -62.02 -26.09 40.21
N LYS A 2 -61.33 -26.78 39.30
CA LYS A 2 -59.96 -27.28 39.50
C LYS A 2 -59.04 -26.45 38.59
N LYS A 3 -57.93 -26.03 39.19
CA LYS A 3 -56.91 -25.11 38.67
C LYS A 3 -56.26 -25.62 37.40
N ASP A 4 -56.09 -24.71 36.45
CA ASP A 4 -55.27 -24.86 35.24
C ASP A 4 -53.79 -25.00 35.60
N ASN A 5 -53.16 -26.02 35.05
CA ASN A 5 -51.71 -26.22 35.10
C ASN A 5 -51.02 -25.23 34.13
N PRO A 6 -49.86 -24.66 34.49
CA PRO A 6 -49.09 -23.83 33.57
C PRO A 6 -48.51 -24.67 32.41
N PRO A 7 -48.37 -24.07 31.21
CA PRO A 7 -47.81 -24.74 30.03
C PRO A 7 -46.32 -25.08 30.20
N PRO A 8 -45.81 -26.09 29.46
CA PRO A 8 -44.45 -26.58 29.59
C PRO A 8 -43.42 -25.55 29.12
N SER A 9 -42.27 -25.54 29.79
CA SER A 9 -41.08 -24.73 29.50
C SER A 9 -40.51 -25.03 28.10
N GLU A 10 -40.19 -23.96 27.36
CA GLU A 10 -39.49 -24.03 26.07
C GLU A 10 -38.11 -24.69 26.22
N PRO A 11 -37.74 -25.66 25.36
CA PRO A 11 -36.38 -26.18 25.33
C PRO A 11 -35.42 -25.13 24.75
N GLY A 12 -34.38 -24.85 25.54
CA GLY A 12 -33.38 -23.84 25.31
C GLY A 12 -32.56 -24.01 24.02
N VAL A 13 -32.09 -22.84 23.58
CA VAL A 13 -31.13 -22.59 22.50
C VAL A 13 -29.99 -23.61 22.50
N ALA A 14 -29.96 -24.48 21.49
CA ALA A 14 -28.84 -25.35 21.23
C ALA A 14 -27.62 -24.53 20.75
N SER A 15 -26.57 -24.58 21.56
CA SER A 15 -25.25 -24.01 21.29
C SER A 15 -24.62 -24.60 20.01
N ARG A 16 -24.06 -23.75 19.15
CA ARG A 16 -23.39 -24.08 17.88
C ARG A 16 -22.07 -24.88 18.03
N ARG A 17 -21.80 -25.44 19.21
CA ARG A 17 -20.65 -26.32 19.50
C ARG A 17 -21.13 -27.75 19.74
N GLY A 18 -21.65 -28.37 18.68
CA GLY A 18 -22.05 -29.78 18.72
C GLY A 18 -22.10 -30.45 17.36
N PHE A 19 -21.58 -29.80 16.30
CA PHE A 19 -21.60 -30.30 14.93
C PHE A 19 -20.21 -30.73 14.45
N LEU A 20 -19.51 -31.48 15.28
CA LEU A 20 -18.34 -32.25 14.88
C LEU A 20 -18.42 -33.54 15.69
N PHE A 21 -18.85 -34.63 15.05
CA PHE A 21 -18.38 -36.01 15.21
C PHE A 21 -19.43 -36.98 14.64
N LYS A 22 -18.95 -37.96 13.87
CA LYS A 22 -19.65 -39.11 13.22
C LYS A 22 -20.19 -38.74 11.83
N THR A 23 -19.82 -39.42 10.73
CA THR A 23 -19.69 -40.88 10.56
C THR A 23 -18.68 -41.26 9.46
N ILE A 24 -18.00 -42.38 9.68
CA ILE A 24 -17.28 -43.19 8.69
C ILE A 24 -18.31 -44.05 7.95
N ALA A 25 -18.22 -44.14 6.63
CA ALA A 25 -18.84 -45.21 5.84
C ALA A 25 -17.92 -45.62 4.69
N ILE A 26 -17.64 -46.92 4.63
CA ILE A 26 -16.82 -47.64 3.65
C ILE A 26 -17.71 -48.07 2.49
N VAL A 27 -17.28 -47.87 1.23
CA VAL A 27 -17.90 -48.46 0.01
C VAL A 27 -16.78 -48.80 -1.00
N PRO A 28 -16.87 -49.94 -1.74
CA PRO A 28 -15.71 -50.59 -2.37
C PRO A 28 -15.34 -50.06 -3.77
N ALA A 29 -14.15 -50.48 -4.19
CA ALA A 29 -13.42 -50.09 -5.39
C ALA A 29 -14.13 -50.42 -6.72
N ALA A 30 -14.15 -49.44 -7.62
CA ALA A 30 -14.25 -49.64 -9.07
C ALA A 30 -13.13 -48.83 -9.75
N SER A 31 -12.28 -49.55 -10.47
CA SER A 31 -11.07 -49.05 -11.12
C SER A 31 -11.41 -48.26 -12.37
N ALA A 32 -11.16 -46.94 -12.37
CA ALA A 32 -11.02 -46.13 -13.56
C ALA A 32 -9.75 -45.29 -13.44
N LEU A 33 -8.69 -45.75 -14.11
CA LEU A 33 -7.42 -45.03 -14.26
C LEU A 33 -7.64 -43.88 -15.25
N THR A 34 -8.14 -42.74 -14.76
CA THR A 34 -7.94 -41.44 -15.40
C THR A 34 -6.87 -40.71 -14.61
N THR A 35 -5.68 -40.58 -15.21
CA THR A 35 -4.59 -39.74 -14.73
C THR A 35 -5.06 -38.29 -14.66
N ALA A 36 -5.59 -37.88 -13.51
CA ALA A 36 -5.77 -36.48 -13.18
C ALA A 36 -4.39 -35.91 -12.88
N ALA A 37 -3.83 -35.20 -13.86
CA ALA A 37 -2.64 -34.39 -13.65
C ALA A 37 -2.96 -33.36 -12.56
N LEU A 38 -2.37 -33.55 -11.38
CA LEU A 38 -2.28 -32.50 -10.37
C LEU A 38 -1.42 -31.39 -10.98
N LEU A 39 -2.07 -30.37 -11.54
CA LEU A 39 -1.40 -29.13 -11.86
C LEU A 39 -1.00 -28.51 -10.51
N PRO A 40 0.30 -28.27 -10.24
CA PRO A 40 0.66 -27.43 -9.12
C PRO A 40 0.05 -26.05 -9.41
N SER A 41 -0.85 -25.61 -8.54
CA SER A 41 -1.25 -24.21 -8.49
C SER A 41 0.00 -23.44 -8.06
N ALA A 42 0.82 -23.07 -9.03
CA ALA A 42 1.84 -22.05 -8.85
C ALA A 42 1.06 -20.78 -8.53
N ALA A 43 0.96 -20.44 -7.25
CA ALA A 43 0.80 -19.06 -6.87
C ALA A 43 1.89 -18.31 -7.64
N GLN A 44 1.48 -17.60 -8.69
CA GLN A 44 2.34 -16.70 -9.42
C GLN A 44 2.67 -15.60 -8.42
N THR A 45 3.75 -15.81 -7.66
CA THR A 45 4.60 -14.72 -7.23
C THR A 45 5.02 -14.05 -8.53
N ALA A 46 4.26 -13.03 -8.93
CA ALA A 46 4.71 -12.12 -9.94
C ALA A 46 6.03 -11.57 -9.40
N ASP A 47 7.14 -12.06 -9.94
CA ASP A 47 8.44 -11.43 -9.79
C ASP A 47 8.30 -10.03 -10.39
N VAL A 48 7.88 -9.06 -9.58
CA VAL A 48 7.87 -7.64 -9.97
C VAL A 48 9.27 -7.09 -9.76
N ALA A 49 10.25 -7.75 -10.37
CA ALA A 49 11.60 -7.22 -10.51
C ALA A 49 11.68 -6.50 -11.87
N VAL A 50 10.92 -5.42 -12.04
CA VAL A 50 11.11 -4.55 -13.22
C VAL A 50 12.19 -3.53 -12.88
N ALA A 51 13.33 -3.70 -13.54
CA ALA A 51 14.47 -2.81 -13.44
C ALA A 51 14.11 -1.39 -13.92
N GLY A 52 14.54 -0.39 -13.15
CA GLY A 52 14.51 1.02 -13.56
C GLY A 52 15.12 1.28 -14.95
N ALA A 53 14.57 2.31 -15.60
CA ALA A 53 14.66 2.77 -17.00
C ALA A 53 13.50 2.34 -17.93
N ASP A 54 13.06 1.07 -17.90
CA ASP A 54 12.04 0.57 -18.86
C ASP A 54 10.64 0.32 -18.25
N TYR A 55 10.41 0.76 -17.02
CA TYR A 55 9.11 0.60 -16.37
C TYR A 55 8.02 1.40 -17.09
N GLN A 56 6.96 0.73 -17.51
CA GLN A 56 5.76 1.34 -18.07
C GLN A 56 4.66 1.38 -16.99
N PRO A 57 4.12 2.57 -16.64
CA PRO A 57 3.07 2.67 -15.65
C PRO A 57 1.82 1.93 -16.12
N ARG A 58 1.17 1.23 -15.19
CA ARG A 58 -0.04 0.46 -15.41
C ARG A 58 -1.29 1.29 -15.14
N TYR A 59 -1.24 2.16 -14.13
CA TYR A 59 -2.36 2.99 -13.72
C TYR A 59 -2.27 4.43 -14.21
N PHE A 60 -1.11 5.05 -14.01
CA PHE A 60 -0.90 6.46 -14.34
C PHE A 60 -0.67 6.65 -15.84
N ASN A 61 -1.28 7.70 -16.40
CA ASN A 61 -0.96 8.12 -17.77
C ASN A 61 0.39 8.88 -17.83
N ALA A 62 0.82 9.28 -19.02
CA ALA A 62 2.13 9.93 -19.22
C ALA A 62 2.30 11.24 -18.42
N ASP A 63 1.26 12.07 -18.32
CA ASP A 63 1.31 13.35 -17.60
C ASP A 63 1.29 13.12 -16.09
N GLU A 64 0.44 12.21 -15.62
CA GLU A 64 0.38 11.80 -14.22
C GLU A 64 1.68 11.14 -13.76
N TRP A 65 2.30 10.33 -14.63
CA TRP A 65 3.60 9.71 -14.36
C TRP A 65 4.72 10.75 -14.28
N THR A 66 4.69 11.75 -15.15
CA THR A 66 5.64 12.88 -15.11
C THR A 66 5.48 13.67 -13.82
N PHE A 67 4.25 13.95 -13.40
CA PHE A 67 3.95 14.54 -12.10
C PHE A 67 4.52 13.68 -10.97
N LEU A 68 4.19 12.39 -10.94
CA LEU A 68 4.54 11.51 -9.83
C LEU A 68 6.05 11.41 -9.65
N LYS A 69 6.80 11.25 -10.75
CA LYS A 69 8.27 11.25 -10.69
C LYS A 69 8.83 12.54 -10.10
N ALA A 70 8.39 13.70 -10.57
CA ALA A 70 8.84 14.98 -10.03
C ALA A 70 8.49 15.13 -8.54
N ALA A 71 7.29 14.69 -8.16
CA ALA A 71 6.81 14.77 -6.79
C ALA A 71 7.63 13.89 -5.82
N VAL A 72 7.85 12.61 -6.15
CA VAL A 72 8.62 11.72 -5.28
C VAL A 72 10.10 12.10 -5.22
N ASP A 73 10.66 12.60 -6.33
CA ASP A 73 12.04 13.11 -6.38
C ASP A 73 12.22 14.35 -5.51
N ARG A 74 11.21 15.23 -5.45
CA ARG A 74 11.23 16.37 -4.53
C ARG A 74 11.09 15.95 -3.06
N LEU A 75 10.32 14.91 -2.77
CA LEU A 75 10.12 14.40 -1.41
C LEU A 75 11.35 13.68 -0.84
N ILE A 76 12.02 12.85 -1.65
CA ILE A 76 13.26 12.17 -1.26
C ILE A 76 14.25 12.26 -2.45
N PRO A 77 15.00 13.37 -2.58
CA PRO A 77 16.00 13.53 -3.62
C PRO A 77 17.21 12.63 -3.35
N ALA A 78 17.97 12.31 -4.40
CA ALA A 78 19.28 11.70 -4.23
C ALA A 78 20.28 12.72 -3.63
N ASP A 79 21.12 12.28 -2.71
CA ASP A 79 22.15 13.10 -2.09
C ASP A 79 23.42 12.25 -1.81
N PRO A 80 24.51 12.84 -1.29
CA PRO A 80 25.72 12.07 -1.00
C PRO A 80 25.58 10.98 0.08
N GLU A 81 24.58 11.07 0.95
CA GLU A 81 24.33 10.10 2.02
C GLU A 81 23.49 8.92 1.52
N GLY A 82 22.66 9.13 0.51
CA GLY A 82 21.65 8.17 0.14
C GLY A 82 21.09 8.28 -1.27
N PRO A 83 20.57 7.15 -1.79
CA PRO A 83 19.94 7.13 -3.09
C PRO A 83 18.56 7.80 -3.06
N GLY A 84 18.14 8.37 -4.18
CA GLY A 84 16.86 9.08 -4.29
C GLY A 84 15.65 8.15 -4.49
N ALA A 85 14.44 8.69 -4.32
CA ALA A 85 13.19 7.95 -4.56
C ALA A 85 13.10 7.36 -5.99
N LEU A 86 13.61 8.07 -6.99
CA LEU A 86 13.59 7.59 -8.37
C LEU A 86 14.52 6.38 -8.57
N GLU A 87 15.71 6.39 -7.95
CA GLU A 87 16.68 5.30 -8.02
C GLU A 87 16.15 4.02 -7.35
N LEU A 88 15.28 4.20 -6.35
CA LEU A 88 14.69 3.11 -5.56
C LEU A 88 13.35 2.60 -6.12
N ASN A 89 12.96 3.02 -7.33
CA ASN A 89 11.70 2.64 -7.97
C ASN A 89 10.44 3.07 -7.17
N VAL A 90 10.51 4.13 -6.36
CA VAL A 90 9.37 4.55 -5.52
C VAL A 90 8.14 4.91 -6.37
N ALA A 91 8.31 5.58 -7.51
CA ALA A 91 7.19 5.87 -8.40
C ALA A 91 6.51 4.59 -8.93
N ALA A 92 7.30 3.55 -9.26
CA ALA A 92 6.78 2.27 -9.75
C ALA A 92 6.06 1.47 -8.64
N PHE A 93 6.55 1.56 -7.40
CA PHE A 93 5.83 1.08 -6.23
C PHE A 93 4.44 1.73 -6.14
N ILE A 94 4.37 3.07 -6.17
CA ILE A 94 3.09 3.79 -6.05
C ILE A 94 2.14 3.40 -7.18
N ASP A 95 2.60 3.33 -8.43
CA ASP A 95 1.76 2.88 -9.57
C ASP A 95 1.19 1.47 -9.35
N GLY A 96 2.04 0.51 -8.92
CA GLY A 96 1.60 -0.84 -8.58
C GLY A 96 0.56 -0.87 -7.45
N GLN A 97 0.69 0.01 -6.45
CA GLN A 97 -0.27 0.11 -5.35
C GLN A 97 -1.64 0.62 -5.79
N MET A 98 -1.74 1.37 -6.89
CA MET A 98 -3.02 1.86 -7.41
C MET A 98 -3.90 0.74 -7.99
N GLU A 99 -3.28 -0.35 -8.45
CA GLU A 99 -3.98 -1.56 -8.91
C GLU A 99 -4.04 -2.67 -7.84
N SER A 100 -3.57 -2.40 -6.62
CA SER A 100 -3.66 -3.33 -5.49
C SER A 100 -4.93 -3.08 -4.65
N GLY A 101 -5.18 -3.97 -3.68
CA GLY A 101 -6.30 -3.79 -2.74
C GLY A 101 -6.25 -2.46 -1.96
N PHE A 102 -5.06 -1.86 -1.83
CA PHE A 102 -4.91 -0.49 -1.28
C PHE A 102 -5.54 0.54 -2.22
N GLY A 103 -5.12 0.58 -3.50
CA GLY A 103 -5.63 1.52 -4.49
C GLY A 103 -7.14 1.43 -4.67
N HIS A 104 -7.68 0.21 -4.63
CA HIS A 104 -9.11 -0.06 -4.70
C HIS A 104 -9.87 0.10 -3.38
N ALA A 105 -9.19 0.39 -2.27
CA ALA A 105 -9.77 0.42 -0.93
C ALA A 105 -10.58 -0.86 -0.58
N SER A 106 -10.15 -2.03 -1.07
CA SER A 106 -10.95 -3.28 -1.06
C SER A 106 -11.35 -3.77 0.33
N ASN A 107 -10.58 -3.41 1.36
CA ASN A 107 -10.81 -3.81 2.75
C ASN A 107 -11.20 -2.61 3.63
N TRP A 108 -11.52 -1.45 3.06
CA TRP A 108 -11.86 -0.25 3.81
C TRP A 108 -13.39 -0.09 3.90
N TYR A 109 -13.86 0.45 5.01
CA TYR A 109 -15.26 0.87 5.12
C TYR A 109 -15.45 2.19 4.36
N MET A 110 -15.89 2.07 3.10
CA MET A 110 -16.09 3.20 2.17
C MET A 110 -17.57 3.59 2.05
N GLN A 111 -18.39 3.32 3.08
CA GLN A 111 -19.79 3.72 3.10
C GLN A 111 -19.94 5.02 3.89
N GLY A 112 -20.85 5.87 3.43
CA GLY A 112 -21.16 7.11 4.12
C GLY A 112 -21.80 6.87 5.50
N PRO A 113 -21.97 7.94 6.30
CA PRO A 113 -21.64 9.33 5.97
C PRO A 113 -20.15 9.63 6.07
N PHE A 114 -19.63 10.42 5.11
CA PHE A 114 -18.25 10.91 5.12
C PHE A 114 -18.17 12.24 5.88
N LYS A 115 -17.17 12.37 6.76
CA LYS A 115 -16.93 13.58 7.55
C LYS A 115 -15.56 14.16 7.20
N GLY A 116 -15.53 15.13 6.29
CA GLY A 116 -14.29 15.75 5.83
C GLY A 116 -13.56 16.57 6.91
N ASP A 117 -14.25 16.94 7.98
CA ASP A 117 -13.75 17.69 9.14
C ASP A 117 -13.44 16.78 10.35
N ALA A 118 -13.54 15.47 10.21
CA ALA A 118 -13.23 14.54 11.29
C ALA A 118 -11.77 14.69 11.75
N PRO A 119 -11.48 14.45 13.04
CA PRO A 119 -10.11 14.44 13.54
C PRO A 119 -9.25 13.45 12.76
N ALA A 120 -7.99 13.80 12.49
CA ALA A 120 -7.04 12.94 11.78
C ALA A 120 -6.87 11.55 12.43
N LEU A 121 -7.12 11.44 13.74
CA LEU A 121 -7.13 10.16 14.48
C LEU A 121 -8.14 9.14 13.96
N PHE A 122 -9.15 9.56 13.21
CA PHE A 122 -10.16 8.67 12.62
C PHE A 122 -9.74 8.13 11.25
N GLY A 123 -8.52 8.45 10.81
CA GLY A 123 -7.98 8.03 9.53
C GLY A 123 -8.70 8.70 8.35
N TYR A 124 -8.64 8.05 7.20
CA TYR A 124 -9.24 8.57 5.98
C TYR A 124 -10.76 8.46 6.00
N GLN A 125 -11.45 9.59 5.87
CA GLN A 125 -12.91 9.71 6.03
C GLN A 125 -13.59 10.29 4.78
N ALA A 126 -13.03 10.07 3.58
CA ALA A 126 -13.59 10.55 2.33
C ALA A 126 -14.06 9.42 1.41
N SER A 127 -14.93 9.76 0.46
CA SER A 127 -15.62 8.79 -0.42
C SER A 127 -14.74 8.19 -1.51
N MET A 128 -13.58 8.79 -1.76
CA MET A 128 -12.76 8.48 -2.92
C MET A 128 -11.72 7.43 -2.56
N PRO A 129 -11.66 6.25 -3.21
CA PRO A 129 -10.58 5.30 -2.96
C PRO A 129 -9.21 5.91 -3.36
N PRO A 130 -8.09 5.45 -2.80
CA PRO A 130 -6.78 6.06 -3.03
C PRO A 130 -6.43 6.26 -4.51
N ARG A 131 -6.75 5.28 -5.37
CA ARG A 131 -6.48 5.42 -6.82
C ARG A 131 -7.16 6.66 -7.42
N GLU A 132 -8.46 6.82 -7.16
CA GLU A 132 -9.22 7.96 -7.65
C GLU A 132 -8.72 9.27 -7.04
N LEU A 133 -8.32 9.24 -5.77
CA LEU A 133 -7.75 10.39 -5.06
C LEU A 133 -6.47 10.88 -5.74
N TYR A 134 -5.59 9.96 -6.15
CA TYR A 134 -4.38 10.31 -6.88
C TYR A 134 -4.70 11.00 -8.21
N ARG A 135 -5.60 10.45 -9.03
CA ARG A 135 -5.96 11.09 -10.31
C ARG A 135 -6.58 12.47 -10.10
N ALA A 136 -7.54 12.59 -9.19
CA ALA A 136 -8.19 13.86 -8.90
C ALA A 136 -7.20 14.89 -8.32
N GLY A 137 -6.34 14.48 -7.39
CA GLY A 137 -5.34 15.34 -6.76
C GLY A 137 -4.27 15.83 -7.73
N ILE A 138 -3.75 14.95 -8.59
CA ILE A 138 -2.78 15.33 -9.64
C ILE A 138 -3.41 16.32 -10.61
N ALA A 139 -4.63 16.05 -11.08
CA ALA A 139 -5.34 16.94 -12.00
C ALA A 139 -5.57 18.32 -11.37
N ALA A 140 -6.06 18.36 -10.13
CA ALA A 140 -6.35 19.59 -9.41
C ALA A 140 -5.08 20.41 -9.13
N LEU A 141 -3.98 19.77 -8.71
CA LEU A 141 -2.73 20.47 -8.47
C LEU A 141 -2.12 20.99 -9.77
N ASN A 142 -2.12 20.21 -10.85
CA ASN A 142 -1.64 20.69 -12.14
C ASN A 142 -2.50 21.84 -12.69
N GLU A 143 -3.82 21.82 -12.46
CA GLU A 143 -4.69 22.94 -12.81
C GLU A 143 -4.39 24.18 -11.98
N HIS A 144 -4.20 24.03 -10.66
CA HIS A 144 -3.76 25.11 -9.79
C HIS A 144 -2.42 25.69 -10.28
N CYS A 145 -1.46 24.85 -10.64
CA CYS A 145 -0.17 25.28 -11.17
C CYS A 145 -0.35 26.08 -12.47
N ARG A 146 -1.15 25.58 -13.42
CA ARG A 146 -1.40 26.27 -14.69
C ARG A 146 -1.99 27.66 -14.49
N LYS A 147 -2.92 27.81 -13.54
CA LYS A 147 -3.57 29.09 -13.23
C LYS A 147 -2.61 30.10 -12.57
N ASN A 148 -1.70 29.63 -11.71
CA ASN A 148 -0.92 30.51 -10.83
C ASN A 148 0.57 30.66 -11.23
N PHE A 149 1.09 29.79 -12.10
CA PHE A 149 2.52 29.71 -12.43
C PHE A 149 2.73 29.74 -13.96
N SER A 150 2.13 30.72 -14.63
CA SER A 150 2.34 30.97 -16.07
C SER A 150 2.05 29.77 -16.97
N GLY A 151 1.01 28.98 -16.66
CA GLY A 151 0.63 27.81 -17.46
C GLY A 151 1.49 26.57 -17.23
N LYS A 152 2.42 26.57 -16.27
CA LYS A 152 3.24 25.41 -15.94
C LYS A 152 2.46 24.34 -15.17
N THR A 153 2.83 23.08 -15.35
CA THR A 153 2.45 21.98 -14.46
C THR A 153 3.39 21.90 -13.26
N PHE A 154 3.02 21.15 -12.22
CA PHE A 154 3.85 21.00 -11.02
C PHE A 154 5.28 20.54 -11.33
N ALA A 155 5.42 19.57 -12.25
CA ALA A 155 6.72 19.02 -12.65
C ALA A 155 7.64 20.05 -13.35
N GLN A 156 7.09 21.18 -13.82
CA GLN A 156 7.83 22.23 -14.51
C GLN A 156 8.19 23.41 -13.58
N LEU A 157 7.75 23.37 -12.32
CA LEU A 157 8.04 24.40 -11.33
C LEU A 157 9.46 24.28 -10.78
N ALA A 158 9.98 25.37 -10.25
CA ALA A 158 11.24 25.35 -9.53
C ALA A 158 11.10 24.54 -8.21
N PRO A 159 12.18 23.92 -7.70
CA PRO A 159 12.11 23.10 -6.49
C PRO A 159 11.49 23.81 -5.29
N ALA A 160 11.81 25.10 -5.08
CA ALA A 160 11.23 25.89 -4.00
C ALA A 160 9.71 26.10 -4.13
N GLU A 161 9.20 26.24 -5.35
CA GLU A 161 7.76 26.37 -5.61
C GLU A 161 7.04 25.03 -5.36
N GLN A 162 7.65 23.92 -5.78
CA GLN A 162 7.13 22.57 -5.50
C GLN A 162 7.02 22.31 -4.00
N GLU A 163 8.08 22.64 -3.25
CA GLU A 163 8.10 22.52 -1.79
C GLU A 163 7.05 23.39 -1.12
N GLN A 164 6.85 24.62 -1.61
CA GLN A 164 5.85 25.51 -1.05
C GLN A 164 4.45 24.94 -1.24
N LEU A 165 4.13 24.41 -2.42
CA LEU A 165 2.84 23.75 -2.67
C LEU A 165 2.63 22.53 -1.79
N PHE A 166 3.66 21.73 -1.52
CA PHE A 166 3.59 20.63 -0.55
C PHE A 166 3.29 21.13 0.86
N LYS A 167 3.97 22.17 1.34
CA LYS A 167 3.69 22.79 2.64
C LYS A 167 2.26 23.34 2.71
N ASP A 168 1.78 23.94 1.63
CA ASP A 168 0.43 24.52 1.58
C ASP A 168 -0.66 23.44 1.59
N MET A 169 -0.43 22.30 0.92
CA MET A 169 -1.33 21.14 1.02
C MET A 169 -1.30 20.53 2.42
N ASP A 170 -0.12 20.33 3.00
CA ASP A 170 0.07 19.74 4.33
C ASP A 170 -0.57 20.59 5.43
N GLY A 171 -0.33 21.91 5.38
CA GLY A 171 -0.92 22.90 6.28
C GLY A 171 -2.40 23.19 5.99
N GLY A 172 -2.96 22.62 4.93
CA GLY A 172 -4.36 22.79 4.54
C GLY A 172 -4.72 24.20 4.07
N THR A 173 -3.74 25.02 3.70
CA THR A 173 -3.96 26.37 3.13
C THR A 173 -4.34 26.29 1.65
N LEU A 174 -3.80 25.31 0.91
CA LEU A 174 -4.23 25.02 -0.45
C LEU A 174 -5.52 24.20 -0.44
N LYS A 175 -6.54 24.67 -1.14
CA LYS A 175 -7.83 23.99 -1.29
C LYS A 175 -8.13 23.73 -2.76
N PHE A 176 -8.62 22.52 -3.05
CA PHE A 176 -9.21 22.20 -4.34
C PHE A 176 -10.73 22.06 -4.19
N GLU A 177 -11.45 22.21 -5.30
CA GLU A 177 -12.92 22.17 -5.28
C GLU A 177 -13.47 20.75 -5.07
N GLN A 178 -12.89 19.76 -5.75
CA GLN A 178 -13.45 18.40 -5.85
C GLN A 178 -12.75 17.37 -4.97
N VAL A 179 -11.57 17.69 -4.45
CA VAL A 179 -10.71 16.73 -3.74
C VAL A 179 -9.96 17.42 -2.61
N SER A 180 -9.73 16.71 -1.50
CA SER A 180 -8.92 17.26 -0.41
C SER A 180 -7.45 17.28 -0.81
N ALA A 181 -6.89 18.49 -0.93
CA ALA A 181 -5.47 18.70 -1.21
C ALA A 181 -4.59 18.07 -0.13
N GLN A 182 -5.00 18.22 1.13
CA GLN A 182 -4.29 17.66 2.27
C GLN A 182 -4.30 16.13 2.25
N TRP A 183 -5.44 15.48 1.99
CA TRP A 183 -5.48 14.01 1.92
C TRP A 183 -4.67 13.47 0.74
N PHE A 184 -4.72 14.14 -0.41
CA PHE A 184 -3.89 13.80 -1.55
C PHE A 184 -2.40 13.85 -1.19
N PHE A 185 -1.94 14.94 -0.56
CA PHE A 185 -0.55 15.06 -0.13
C PHE A 185 -0.17 14.05 0.96
N THR A 186 -1.06 13.80 1.93
CA THR A 186 -0.86 12.79 2.98
C THR A 186 -0.57 11.41 2.38
N PHE A 187 -1.38 10.97 1.41
CA PHE A 187 -1.14 9.69 0.74
C PHE A 187 0.12 9.68 -0.11
N LEU A 188 0.39 10.76 -0.86
CA LEU A 188 1.62 10.89 -1.65
C LEU A 188 2.86 10.75 -0.76
N LEU A 189 2.91 11.49 0.35
CA LEU A 189 4.02 11.44 1.30
C LEU A 189 4.14 10.05 1.95
N GLN A 190 3.02 9.49 2.41
CA GLN A 190 2.98 8.17 3.04
C GLN A 190 3.48 7.09 2.08
N ASN A 191 2.94 7.03 0.86
CA ASN A 191 3.33 6.00 -0.11
C ASN A 191 4.74 6.20 -0.65
N THR A 192 5.25 7.45 -0.68
CA THR A 192 6.67 7.70 -0.98
C THR A 192 7.58 7.09 0.07
N LYS A 193 7.27 7.29 1.36
CA LYS A 193 8.00 6.68 2.48
C LYS A 193 7.92 5.16 2.44
N GLU A 194 6.73 4.62 2.22
CA GLU A 194 6.52 3.17 2.10
C GLU A 194 7.31 2.58 0.93
N GLY A 195 7.24 3.19 -0.26
CA GLY A 195 8.01 2.72 -1.40
C GLY A 195 9.52 2.82 -1.20
N TYR A 196 9.99 3.77 -0.39
CA TYR A 196 11.40 3.94 -0.09
C TYR A 196 11.91 2.94 0.95
N LEU A 197 11.11 2.63 1.98
CA LEU A 197 11.53 1.88 3.17
C LEU A 197 10.99 0.45 3.25
N SER A 198 10.01 0.07 2.44
CA SER A 198 9.43 -1.29 2.49
C SER A 198 10.34 -2.34 1.84
N ASP A 199 9.98 -3.61 2.01
CA ASP A 199 10.68 -4.72 1.35
C ASP A 199 10.60 -4.58 -0.18
N PRO A 200 11.70 -4.79 -0.92
CA PRO A 200 11.72 -4.67 -2.38
C PRO A 200 10.76 -5.61 -3.13
N ILE A 201 10.26 -6.67 -2.48
CA ILE A 201 9.22 -7.53 -3.07
C ILE A 201 7.97 -6.74 -3.49
N HIS A 202 7.73 -5.58 -2.88
CA HIS A 202 6.61 -4.71 -3.22
C HIS A 202 6.88 -3.76 -4.41
N GLY A 203 8.08 -3.82 -5.01
CA GLY A 203 8.45 -3.06 -6.21
C GLY A 203 9.18 -1.74 -5.93
N GLY A 204 9.24 -1.30 -4.66
CA GLY A 204 10.05 -0.17 -4.20
C GLY A 204 11.41 -0.61 -3.68
N ASN A 205 12.12 0.29 -2.99
CA ASN A 205 13.40 0.04 -2.31
C ASN A 205 14.37 -0.86 -3.12
N LYS A 206 14.53 -0.55 -4.41
CA LYS A 206 15.28 -1.40 -5.35
C LYS A 206 16.65 -1.77 -4.77
N GLY A 207 16.93 -3.08 -4.72
CA GLY A 207 18.21 -3.59 -4.22
C GLY A 207 18.43 -3.40 -2.71
N MET A 208 17.36 -3.13 -1.95
CA MET A 208 17.38 -2.85 -0.50
C MET A 208 18.30 -1.68 -0.18
N ALA A 209 18.37 -0.69 -1.08
CA ALA A 209 19.35 0.38 -1.02
C ALA A 209 19.12 1.30 0.18
N SER A 210 17.87 1.62 0.52
CA SER A 210 17.58 2.40 1.73
C SER A 210 17.91 1.61 3.00
N TRP A 211 17.71 0.28 2.98
CA TRP A 211 18.07 -0.59 4.10
C TRP A 211 19.57 -0.65 4.31
N LYS A 212 20.36 -0.75 3.23
CA LYS A 212 21.82 -0.68 3.29
C LYS A 212 22.29 0.66 3.88
N MET A 213 21.68 1.77 3.44
CA MET A 213 21.99 3.11 3.91
C MET A 213 21.76 3.24 5.42
N ILE A 214 20.63 2.77 5.95
CA ILE A 214 20.29 2.89 7.37
C ILE A 214 20.83 1.74 8.24
N GLY A 215 21.54 0.77 7.65
CA GLY A 215 22.04 -0.42 8.36
C GLY A 215 20.94 -1.40 8.80
N PHE A 216 19.77 -1.38 8.17
CA PHE A 216 18.69 -2.31 8.49
C PHE A 216 18.97 -3.70 7.90
N PRO A 217 18.98 -4.78 8.71
CA PRO A 217 19.39 -6.12 8.26
C PRO A 217 18.32 -6.86 7.42
N GLY A 218 17.13 -6.30 7.25
CA GLY A 218 16.02 -6.94 6.54
C GLY A 218 15.34 -8.05 7.37
N ALA A 219 14.57 -8.91 6.70
CA ALA A 219 13.77 -9.97 7.31
C ALA A 219 14.58 -11.23 7.69
N ARG A 220 15.71 -11.03 8.38
CA ARG A 220 16.53 -12.14 8.90
C ARG A 220 15.91 -12.71 10.18
N ALA A 221 15.78 -14.04 10.25
CA ALA A 221 15.21 -14.72 11.40
C ALA A 221 16.13 -14.66 12.64
N ASP A 222 17.44 -14.74 12.42
CA ASP A 222 18.45 -14.86 13.50
C ASP A 222 19.23 -13.54 13.67
N PHE A 223 18.56 -12.49 14.13
CA PHE A 223 19.21 -11.20 14.45
C PHE A 223 19.54 -11.05 15.94
N LEU A 224 19.04 -11.95 16.80
CA LEU A 224 19.13 -11.83 18.26
C LEU A 224 20.58 -11.78 18.77
N ASP A 225 21.51 -12.46 18.12
CA ASP A 225 22.95 -12.42 18.47
C ASP A 225 23.61 -11.05 18.22
N PHE A 226 22.93 -10.18 17.47
CA PHE A 226 23.38 -8.83 17.13
C PHE A 226 22.54 -7.74 17.80
N VAL A 227 21.56 -8.10 18.64
CA VAL A 227 20.86 -7.18 19.53
C VAL A 227 21.77 -6.92 20.74
N GLY A 228 22.82 -6.13 20.52
CA GLY A 228 23.83 -5.73 21.52
C GLY A 228 24.10 -4.22 21.47
N PRO A 229 25.11 -3.71 22.19
CA PRO A 229 25.40 -2.27 22.21
C PRO A 229 25.59 -1.72 20.78
N ALA A 230 25.14 -0.48 20.59
CA ALA A 230 24.89 0.17 19.30
C ALA A 230 26.13 0.38 18.40
N ASP A 231 27.29 -0.08 18.83
CA ASP A 231 28.61 0.13 18.23
C ASP A 231 29.09 -1.03 17.34
N LYS A 232 28.33 -2.14 17.23
CA LYS A 232 28.64 -3.24 16.31
C LYS A 232 27.90 -3.10 14.98
N VAL A 233 28.67 -2.76 13.94
CA VAL A 233 28.20 -2.79 12.55
C VAL A 233 27.77 -4.21 12.18
N TYR A 234 26.55 -4.33 11.66
CA TYR A 234 26.03 -5.61 11.20
C TYR A 234 26.81 -6.10 9.96
N PRO A 235 27.41 -7.30 9.98
CA PRO A 235 28.41 -7.70 8.97
C PRO A 235 27.82 -8.18 7.64
N TYR A 236 26.51 -8.41 7.56
CA TYR A 236 25.87 -8.98 6.37
C TYR A 236 24.92 -8.00 5.69
N GLY A 237 24.79 -8.10 4.36
CA GLY A 237 23.81 -7.32 3.61
C GLY A 237 22.36 -7.66 4.02
N PRO A 238 21.41 -6.76 3.76
CA PRO A 238 20.00 -7.01 4.07
C PRO A 238 19.42 -8.19 3.30
N VAL A 239 18.38 -8.81 3.86
CA VAL A 239 17.63 -9.89 3.23
C VAL A 239 16.16 -9.49 3.06
N SER A 240 15.64 -9.65 1.86
CA SER A 240 14.21 -9.50 1.55
C SER A 240 13.44 -10.78 1.88
N ILE A 241 12.19 -10.64 2.30
CA ILE A 241 11.25 -11.75 2.54
C ILE A 241 11.14 -12.67 1.32
N GLY A 242 11.21 -12.10 0.11
CA GLY A 242 11.11 -12.86 -1.15
C GLY A 242 12.35 -13.70 -1.49
N LYS A 243 13.49 -13.44 -0.84
CA LYS A 243 14.74 -14.19 -1.03
C LYS A 243 15.14 -14.86 0.29
N ARG A 244 14.39 -15.89 0.68
CA ARG A 244 14.91 -16.88 1.63
C ARG A 244 15.95 -17.73 0.90
N SER A 245 17.23 -17.45 1.15
CA SER A 245 18.33 -18.40 0.89
C SER A 245 18.78 -19.00 2.22
#